data_AF-A0A4Y2NPX3-F1
#
_entry.id   AF-A0A4Y2NPX3-F1
#
_cell.length_a   1.000
_cell.length_b   1.000
_cell.length_c   1.000
_cell.angle_alpha   90.00
_cell.angle_beta   90.00
_cell.angle_gamma   90.00
#
_symmetry.space_group_name_H-M   'P 1'
#
loop_
_entity.id
_entity.type
_entity.pdbx_description
1 polymer ?
#
loop_
_entity_poly.entity_id
_entity_poly.type
_entity_poly.pdbx_seq_one_letter_code
_entity_poly.pdbx_strand_id
1 'polypeptide(L)'
;MNSLRTSQYNLRRREQRARESLDERFQRRSSRNAADRLRRARARSDQQMANSVNSQAETNVSEHDCGMMTEICNFCQALYWRNELNSSNKYTKCCHDGKVRLPNLAETPVF
;
A
#
# COMPACT_ATOMS: atom_id res chain seq x y z
N MET A 1 -0.80 -31.37 -26.00
CA MET A 1 -2.23 -31.54 -26.35
C MET A 1 -3.10 -30.29 -26.16
N ASN A 2 -2.80 -29.35 -25.24
CA ASN A 2 -3.66 -28.17 -25.01
C ASN A 2 -3.61 -27.09 -26.11
N SER A 3 -2.48 -26.92 -26.81
CA SER A 3 -2.33 -25.89 -27.86
C SER A 3 -3.23 -26.12 -29.08
N LEU A 4 -3.32 -27.37 -29.55
CA LEU A 4 -4.17 -27.78 -30.67
C LEU A 4 -5.66 -27.56 -30.38
N ARG A 5 -6.10 -27.85 -29.14
CA ARG A 5 -7.49 -27.68 -28.71
C ARG A 5 -7.91 -26.20 -28.69
N THR A 6 -7.03 -25.33 -28.19
CA THR A 6 -7.23 -23.87 -28.20
C THR A 6 -7.21 -23.31 -29.62
N SER A 7 -6.34 -23.81 -30.49
CA SER A 7 -6.27 -23.43 -31.90
C SER A 7 -7.58 -23.77 -32.64
N GLN A 8 -8.09 -24.99 -32.46
CA GLN A 8 -9.37 -25.42 -33.05
C GLN A 8 -10.56 -24.62 -32.51
N TYR A 9 -10.60 -24.33 -31.21
CA TYR A 9 -11.62 -23.46 -30.62
C TYR A 9 -11.60 -22.05 -31.23
N ASN A 10 -10.41 -21.46 -31.37
CA ASN A 10 -10.24 -20.15 -31.96
C ASN A 10 -10.62 -20.12 -33.45
N LEU A 11 -10.33 -21.18 -34.21
CA LEU A 11 -10.73 -21.33 -35.60
C LEU A 11 -12.25 -21.35 -35.76
N ARG A 12 -12.94 -22.21 -35.00
CA ARG A 12 -14.42 -22.28 -35.01
C ARG A 12 -15.05 -20.93 -34.67
N ARG A 13 -14.50 -20.22 -33.69
CA ARG A 13 -14.97 -18.88 -33.29
C ARG A 13 -14.71 -17.80 -34.35
N ARG A 14 -13.73 -17.98 -35.24
CA ARG A 14 -13.50 -17.08 -36.39
C ARG A 14 -14.48 -17.38 -37.52
N GLU A 15 -14.69 -18.66 -37.83
CA GLU A 15 -15.66 -19.10 -38.85
C GLU A 15 -17.09 -18.67 -38.49
N GLN A 16 -17.49 -18.84 -37.23
CA GLN A 16 -18.79 -18.38 -36.74
C GLN A 16 -18.94 -16.86 -36.89
N ARG A 17 -17.88 -16.09 -36.60
CA ARG A 17 -17.86 -14.63 -36.80
C ARG A 17 -17.85 -14.18 -38.26
N ALA A 18 -17.41 -15.04 -39.18
CA ALA A 18 -17.47 -14.78 -40.61
C ALA A 18 -18.89 -15.01 -41.18
N ARG A 19 -19.69 -15.85 -40.51
CA ARG A 19 -21.08 -16.15 -40.86
C ARG A 19 -22.11 -15.31 -40.10
N GLU A 20 -21.68 -14.52 -39.11
CA GLU A 20 -22.54 -13.59 -38.36
C GLU A 20 -23.21 -12.58 -39.30
N SER A 21 -24.52 -12.41 -39.14
CA SER A 21 -25.27 -11.32 -39.75
C SER A 21 -24.86 -9.96 -39.15
N LEU A 22 -25.26 -8.88 -39.83
CA LEU A 22 -24.97 -7.51 -39.36
C LEU A 22 -25.64 -7.22 -38.00
N ASP A 23 -26.85 -7.74 -37.78
CA ASP A 23 -27.60 -7.54 -36.55
C ASP A 23 -26.96 -8.29 -35.37
N GLU A 24 -26.57 -9.56 -35.57
CA GLU A 24 -25.82 -10.33 -34.56
C GLU A 24 -24.48 -9.65 -34.21
N ARG A 25 -23.80 -9.08 -35.22
CA ARG A 25 -22.57 -8.31 -35.00
C ARG A 25 -22.83 -7.04 -34.21
N PHE A 26 -23.93 -6.33 -34.48
CA PHE A 26 -24.33 -5.13 -33.75
C PHE A 26 -24.67 -5.46 -32.30
N GLN A 27 -25.48 -6.48 -32.07
CA GLN A 27 -25.86 -6.94 -30.73
C GLN A 27 -24.64 -7.42 -29.93
N ARG A 28 -23.73 -8.18 -30.56
CA ARG A 28 -22.46 -8.58 -29.92
C ARG A 28 -21.60 -7.38 -29.53
N ARG A 29 -21.54 -6.33 -30.36
CA ARG A 29 -20.84 -5.09 -30.03
C ARG A 29 -21.52 -4.36 -28.88
N SER A 30 -22.86 -4.25 -28.91
CA SER A 30 -23.65 -3.63 -27.85
C SER A 30 -23.42 -4.32 -26.50
N SER A 31 -23.51 -5.65 -26.43
CA SER A 31 -23.26 -6.42 -25.21
C SER A 31 -21.83 -6.25 -24.68
N ARG A 32 -20.82 -6.19 -25.57
CA ARG A 32 -19.44 -5.90 -25.16
C ARG A 32 -19.29 -4.50 -24.59
N ASN A 33 -19.90 -3.51 -25.22
CA ASN A 33 -19.87 -2.12 -24.77
C ASN A 33 -20.59 -1.96 -23.42
N ALA A 34 -21.73 -2.62 -23.24
CA ALA A 34 -22.46 -2.64 -21.97
C ALA A 34 -21.62 -3.29 -20.85
N ALA A 35 -21.01 -4.44 -21.12
CA ALA A 35 -20.11 -5.08 -20.17
C ALA A 35 -18.89 -4.22 -19.83
N ASP A 36 -18.34 -3.49 -20.82
CA ASP A 36 -17.21 -2.57 -20.59
C ASP A 36 -17.61 -1.36 -19.74
N ARG A 37 -18.78 -0.77 -19.99
CA ARG A 37 -19.35 0.30 -19.15
C ARG A 37 -19.50 -0.17 -17.71
N LEU A 38 -20.04 -1.37 -17.49
CA LEU A 38 -20.18 -1.94 -16.14
C LEU A 38 -18.82 -2.15 -15.46
N ARG A 39 -17.82 -2.67 -16.18
CA ARG A 39 -16.45 -2.81 -15.62
C ARG A 39 -15.85 -1.46 -15.23
N ARG A 40 -15.96 -0.44 -16.08
CA ARG A 40 -15.46 0.91 -15.79
C ARG A 40 -16.19 1.55 -14.62
N ALA A 41 -17.50 1.35 -14.50
CA ALA A 41 -18.28 1.86 -13.37
C ALA A 41 -17.84 1.23 -12.05
N ARG A 42 -17.63 -0.10 -12.02
CA ARG A 42 -17.08 -0.80 -10.84
C ARG A 42 -15.69 -0.29 -10.46
N ALA A 43 -14.77 -0.21 -11.43
CA ALA A 43 -13.42 0.30 -11.17
C ALA A 43 -13.43 1.73 -10.60
N ARG A 44 -14.35 2.59 -11.04
CA ARG A 44 -14.54 3.93 -10.45
C ARG A 44 -15.06 3.87 -9.02
N SER A 45 -16.04 3.01 -8.74
CA SER A 45 -16.57 2.80 -7.39
C SER A 45 -15.50 2.28 -6.43
N ASP A 46 -14.70 1.32 -6.87
CA ASP A 46 -13.60 0.74 -6.08
C ASP A 46 -12.55 1.80 -5.78
N GLN A 47 -12.19 2.63 -6.77
CA GLN A 47 -11.28 3.75 -6.59
C GLN A 47 -11.83 4.81 -5.62
N GLN A 48 -13.13 5.12 -5.69
CA GLN A 48 -13.78 6.06 -4.78
C GLN A 48 -13.77 5.53 -3.34
N MET A 49 -14.05 4.24 -3.14
CA MET A 49 -13.96 3.60 -1.82
C MET A 49 -12.53 3.66 -1.27
N ALA A 50 -11.53 3.34 -2.08
CA ALA A 50 -10.12 3.43 -1.67
C ALA A 50 -9.73 4.86 -1.27
N ASN A 51 -10.13 5.85 -2.07
CA ASN A 51 -9.86 7.26 -1.77
C ASN A 51 -10.58 7.74 -0.50
N SER A 52 -11.82 7.29 -0.28
CA SER A 52 -12.59 7.63 0.92
C SER A 52 -11.92 7.11 2.19
N VAL A 53 -11.47 5.85 2.19
CA VAL A 53 -10.78 5.23 3.33
C VAL A 53 -9.48 5.97 3.66
N ASN A 54 -8.69 6.34 2.64
CA ASN A 54 -7.47 7.12 2.85
C ASN A 54 -7.76 8.53 3.41
N SER A 55 -8.79 9.21 2.89
CA SER A 55 -9.14 10.56 3.35
C SER A 55 -9.58 10.60 4.81
N GLN A 56 -10.21 9.54 5.34
CA GLN A 56 -10.60 9.47 6.75
C GLN A 56 -9.45 9.07 7.68
N ALA A 57 -8.50 8.27 7.18
CA ALA A 57 -7.37 7.77 7.96
C ALA A 57 -6.31 8.84 8.23
N GLU A 58 -6.09 9.77 7.30
CA GLU A 58 -5.08 10.83 7.46
C GLU A 58 -5.56 12.00 8.33
N THR A 59 -6.88 12.25 8.40
CA THR A 59 -7.41 13.41 9.12
C THR A 59 -7.73 13.14 10.60
N ASN A 60 -7.73 11.87 11.03
CA ASN A 60 -8.10 11.48 12.40
C ASN A 60 -7.00 10.67 13.09
N VAL A 61 -5.75 11.09 12.97
CA VAL A 61 -4.65 10.51 13.75
C VAL A 61 -4.43 11.39 14.98
N SER A 62 -4.68 10.83 16.17
CA SER A 62 -4.30 11.50 17.43
C SER A 62 -2.79 11.66 17.49
N GLU A 63 -2.32 12.84 17.88
CA GLU A 63 -0.90 13.08 18.14
C GLU A 63 -0.39 12.10 19.20
N HIS A 64 0.71 11.42 18.90
CA HIS A 64 1.33 10.48 19.82
C HIS A 64 2.30 11.22 20.73
N ASP A 65 1.93 11.36 22.01
CA ASP A 65 2.79 11.96 23.03
C ASP A 65 3.74 10.92 23.64
N CYS A 66 5.03 11.05 23.33
CA CYS A 66 6.08 10.23 23.93
C CYS A 66 6.46 10.69 25.36
N GLY A 67 5.85 11.76 25.89
CA GLY A 67 6.15 12.32 27.20
C GLY A 67 7.35 13.27 27.18
N MET A 68 7.89 13.60 28.35
CA MET A 68 9.06 14.49 28.47
C MET A 68 10.36 13.75 28.12
N MET A 69 11.27 14.45 27.41
CA MET A 69 12.59 13.94 27.02
C MET A 69 13.65 14.14 28.12
N THR A 70 13.43 13.55 29.29
CA THR A 70 14.23 13.78 30.51
C THR A 70 15.04 12.56 30.95
N GLU A 71 14.82 11.40 30.33
CA GLU A 71 15.35 10.13 30.78
C GLU A 71 16.74 9.92 30.15
N ILE A 72 17.72 9.45 30.91
CA ILE A 72 19.10 9.35 30.44
C ILE A 72 19.53 7.89 30.38
N CYS A 73 20.14 7.49 29.27
CA CYS A 73 20.74 6.17 29.16
C CYS A 73 21.97 6.06 30.06
N ASN A 74 21.98 5.07 30.96
CA ASN A 74 23.13 4.80 31.83
C ASN A 74 24.42 4.45 31.08
N PHE A 75 24.33 3.96 29.83
CA PHE A 75 25.49 3.53 29.06
C PHE A 75 26.10 4.64 28.20
N CYS A 76 25.29 5.32 27.37
CA CYS A 76 25.77 6.31 26.41
C CYS A 76 25.34 7.75 26.72
N GLN A 77 24.64 7.98 27.84
CA GLN A 77 24.15 9.31 28.26
C GLN A 77 23.19 9.98 27.27
N ALA A 78 22.67 9.23 26.29
CA ALA A 78 21.64 9.74 25.38
C ALA A 78 20.32 9.99 26.11
N LEU A 79 19.63 11.06 25.72
CA LEU A 79 18.31 11.41 26.22
C LEU A 79 17.22 10.54 25.59
N TYR A 80 16.17 10.27 26.36
CA TYR A 80 15.01 9.47 26.01
C TYR A 80 13.72 10.15 26.45
N TRP A 81 12.67 9.84 25.69
CA TRP A 81 11.31 10.13 26.08
C TRP A 81 10.78 9.07 27.04
N ARG A 82 10.05 9.53 28.07
CA ARG A 82 9.53 8.66 29.14
C ARG A 82 8.58 7.56 28.66
N ASN A 83 7.87 7.72 27.54
CA ASN A 83 6.96 6.69 27.04
C ASN A 83 7.61 5.76 26.00
N GLU A 84 8.92 5.90 25.74
CA GLU A 84 9.66 4.97 24.86
C GLU A 84 10.17 3.71 25.57
N LEU A 85 9.88 3.55 26.87
CA LEU A 85 10.15 2.31 27.58
C LEU A 85 9.40 1.16 26.91
N ASN A 86 10.10 0.07 26.64
CA ASN A 86 9.44 -1.16 26.23
C ASN A 86 8.69 -1.81 27.42
N SER A 87 7.94 -2.88 27.17
CA SER A 87 7.21 -3.65 28.19
C SER A 87 8.09 -4.24 29.31
N SER A 88 9.41 -4.27 29.12
CA SER A 88 10.40 -4.70 30.10
C SER A 88 11.04 -3.53 30.86
N ASN A 89 10.50 -2.32 30.73
CA ASN A 89 11.04 -1.08 31.28
C ASN A 89 12.52 -0.84 30.88
N LYS A 90 12.86 -1.06 29.60
CA LYS A 90 14.21 -0.80 29.08
C LYS A 90 14.19 0.10 27.84
N TYR A 91 15.15 1.02 27.81
CA TYR A 91 15.50 1.82 26.64
C TYR A 91 16.53 1.08 25.78
N THR A 92 16.20 0.79 24.52
CA THR A 92 17.02 -0.12 23.69
C THR A 92 17.55 0.49 22.40
N LYS A 93 17.12 1.71 22.06
CA LYS A 93 17.35 2.29 20.71
C LYS A 93 18.69 3.02 20.55
N CYS A 94 19.24 3.57 21.63
CA CYS A 94 20.44 4.42 21.60
C CYS A 94 21.75 3.64 21.41
N CYS A 95 22.02 2.63 22.24
CA CYS A 95 23.31 1.95 22.31
C CYS A 95 23.18 0.42 22.35
N HIS A 96 21.96 -0.10 22.23
CA HIS A 96 21.65 -1.53 22.34
C HIS A 96 22.32 -2.18 23.56
N ASP A 97 21.96 -1.70 24.76
CA ASP A 97 22.55 -2.13 26.04
C ASP A 97 24.08 -1.95 26.14
N GLY A 98 24.60 -0.88 25.55
CA GLY A 98 26.02 -0.52 25.59
C GLY A 98 26.89 -1.23 24.54
N LYS A 99 26.29 -2.07 23.67
CA LYS A 99 27.03 -2.75 22.59
C LYS A 99 27.51 -1.80 21.50
N VAL A 100 26.84 -0.66 21.32
CA VAL A 100 27.23 0.37 20.36
C VAL A 100 27.88 1.54 21.10
N ARG A 101 29.16 1.80 20.80
CA ARG A 101 29.85 3.02 21.22
C ARG A 101 29.70 4.08 20.14
N LEU A 102 28.82 5.04 20.38
CA LEU A 102 28.70 6.21 19.51
C LEU A 102 29.87 7.17 19.80
N PRO A 103 30.53 7.74 18.77
CA PRO A 103 31.50 8.79 18.99
C PRO A 103 30.81 10.02 19.59
N ASN A 104 31.52 10.76 20.45
CA ASN A 104 31.02 12.03 20.95
C ASN A 104 30.81 12.97 19.77
N LEU A 105 29.60 13.54 19.68
CA LEU A 105 29.33 14.59 18.72
C LEU A 105 30.27 15.77 19.03
N ALA A 106 30.93 16.30 18.01
CA ALA A 106 31.78 17.47 18.16
C ALA A 106 30.94 18.65 18.70
N GLU A 107 31.54 19.50 19.52
CA GLU A 107 30.88 20.70 20.02
C GLU A 107 30.37 21.52 18.83
N THR A 108 29.12 21.97 18.93
CA THR A 108 28.54 22.84 17.89
C THR A 108 29.36 24.13 17.83
N PRO A 109 29.81 24.55 16.64
CA PRO A 109 30.58 25.78 16.50
C PRO A 109 29.77 26.96 17.04
N VAL A 110 30.41 27.75 17.91
CA VAL A 110 29.86 29.00 18.43
C VAL A 110 29.95 30.06 17.32
N PHE A 111 28.80 30.65 16.96
CA PHE A 111 28.70 31.76 16.01
C PHE A 111 28.86 33.11 16.73
#